data_AF-A0A4W5KKL6-F1
#
_entry.id   AF-A0A4W5KKL6-F1
#
_cell.length_a   1.000
_cell.length_b   1.000
_cell.length_c   1.000
_cell.angle_alpha   90.00
_cell.angle_beta   90.00
_cell.angle_gamma   90.00
#
_symmetry.space_group_name_H-M   'P 1'
#
loop_
_entity.id
_entity.type
_entity.pdbx_description
1 polymer ?
#
loop_
_entity_poly.entity_id
_entity_poly.type
_entity_poly.pdbx_seq_one_letter_code
_entity_poly.pdbx_strand_id
1 'polypeptide(L)' 'MATTLLTQTQLATIWTLADVDKDGTLRGEEFILAMHLVDVAKTGQPLPLTLPTELIPPSERYSHYQQN' A
#
# COMPACT_ATOMS: atom_id res chain seq x y z
N MET A 1 27.62 -4.61 -3.64
CA MET A 1 26.30 -5.03 -3.13
C MET A 1 25.35 -3.90 -3.49
N ALA A 2 24.51 -4.08 -4.50
CA ALA A 2 23.56 -3.05 -4.89
C ALA A 2 22.62 -2.84 -3.71
N THR A 3 22.77 -1.72 -3.00
CA THR A 3 21.82 -1.28 -1.98
C THR A 3 20.58 -0.85 -2.72
N THR A 4 19.75 -1.81 -3.14
CA THR A 4 18.35 -1.52 -3.42
C THR A 4 17.86 -0.79 -2.19
N LEU A 5 17.51 0.49 -2.33
CA LEU A 5 17.26 1.42 -1.23
C LEU A 5 16.17 0.92 -0.26
N LEU A 6 15.45 -0.15 -0.63
CA LEU A 6 14.48 -0.85 0.17
C LEU A 6 14.82 -2.35 0.25
N THR A 7 14.63 -2.91 1.44
CA THR A 7 14.77 -4.35 1.72
C THR A 7 13.55 -5.13 1.20
N GLN A 8 13.73 -6.43 0.96
CA GLN A 8 12.62 -7.32 0.56
C GLN A 8 11.48 -7.28 1.58
N THR A 9 11.82 -7.16 2.87
CA THR A 9 10.84 -7.02 3.97
C THR A 9 10.02 -5.75 3.82
N GLN A 10 10.64 -4.61 3.49
CA GLN A 10 9.91 -3.36 3.26
C GLN A 10 8.96 -3.46 2.07
N LEU A 11 9.39 -4.08 0.97
CA LEU A 11 8.51 -4.31 -0.18
C LEU A 11 7.32 -5.19 0.17
N ALA A 12 7.53 -6.25 0.97
CA ALA A 12 6.45 -7.11 1.43
C ALA A 12 5.46 -6.35 2.35
N THR A 13 5.98 -5.49 3.25
CA THR A 13 5.14 -4.63 4.08
C THR A 13 4.34 -3.64 3.24
N ILE A 14 4.97 -3.00 2.25
CA ILE A 14 4.30 -2.06 1.34
C ILE A 14 3.21 -2.76 0.55
N TRP A 15 3.49 -3.95 0.01
CA TRP A 15 2.51 -4.76 -0.69
C TRP A 15 1.30 -5.05 0.21
N THR A 16 1.54 -5.55 1.42
CA THR A 16 0.48 -5.89 2.38
C THR A 16 -0.32 -4.68 2.82
N LEU A 17 0.29 -3.49 2.85
CA LEU A 17 -0.40 -2.24 3.17
C LEU A 17 -1.24 -1.72 2.01
N ALA A 18 -0.71 -1.87 0.79
CA ALA A 18 -1.34 -1.37 -0.42
C ALA A 18 -2.48 -2.28 -0.90
N ASP A 19 -2.38 -3.58 -0.63
CA ASP A 19 -3.39 -4.60 -0.87
C ASP A 19 -4.48 -4.52 0.22
N VAL A 20 -5.43 -3.59 0.02
CA VAL A 20 -6.42 -3.22 1.04
C VAL A 20 -7.49 -4.30 1.18
N ASP A 21 -7.90 -4.92 0.07
CA ASP A 21 -8.88 -6.00 0.06
C ASP A 21 -8.25 -7.39 0.24
N LYS A 22 -6.91 -7.48 0.23
CA LYS A 22 -6.15 -8.74 0.39
C LYS A 22 -6.50 -9.75 -0.67
N ASP A 23 -6.82 -9.30 -1.87
CA ASP A 23 -7.12 -10.15 -3.02
C ASP A 23 -5.82 -10.72 -3.65
N GLY A 24 -4.66 -10.16 -3.27
CA GLY A 24 -3.34 -10.55 -3.77
C GLY A 24 -2.97 -9.88 -5.09
N THR A 25 -3.74 -8.89 -5.55
CA THR A 25 -3.56 -8.16 -6.81
C THR A 25 -3.75 -6.66 -6.63
N LEU A 26 -2.68 -5.89 -6.81
CA LEU A 26 -2.77 -4.43 -6.77
C LEU A 26 -3.48 -3.89 -8.02
N ARG A 27 -4.66 -3.29 -7.84
CA ARG A 27 -5.33 -2.49 -8.87
C ARG A 27 -4.63 -1.14 -9.05
N GLY A 28 -5.04 -0.36 -10.06
CA GLY A 28 -4.40 0.92 -10.36
C GLY A 28 -4.31 1.88 -9.17
N GLU A 29 -5.34 1.94 -8.33
CA GLU A 29 -5.36 2.77 -7.12
C GLU A 29 -4.38 2.25 -6.05
N GLU A 30 -4.34 0.94 -5.84
CA GLU A 30 -3.45 0.27 -4.88
C GLU A 30 -2.00 0.30 -5.35
N PHE A 31 -1.76 0.28 -6.65
CA PHE A 31 -0.43 0.43 -7.23
C PHE A 31 0.12 1.84 -6.99
N ILE A 32 -0.71 2.88 -7.14
CA ILE A 32 -0.34 4.26 -6.82
C ILE A 32 -0.03 4.39 -5.33
N LEU A 33 -0.85 3.77 -4.47
CA LEU A 33 -0.63 3.71 -3.03
C LEU A 33 0.70 3.00 -2.68
N ALA A 34 0.98 1.87 -3.30
CA ALA A 34 2.25 1.15 -3.15
C ALA A 34 3.45 2.00 -3.57
N MET A 35 3.36 2.67 -4.72
CA MET A 35 4.39 3.61 -5.21
C MET A 35 4.62 4.76 -4.23
N HIS A 36 3.55 5.31 -3.65
CA HIS A 36 3.67 6.35 -2.64
C HIS A 36 4.39 5.85 -1.38
N LEU A 37 4.03 4.66 -0.88
CA LEU A 37 4.69 4.05 0.28
C LEU A 37 6.17 3.71 0.00
N VAL A 38 6.49 3.27 -1.22
CA VAL A 38 7.88 3.09 -1.68
C VAL A 38 8.66 4.40 -1.60
N ASP A 39 8.07 5.50 -2.05
CA ASP A 39 8.71 6.81 -2.02
C ASP A 39 8.92 7.31 -0.58
N VAL A 40 7.90 7.17 0.28
CA VAL A 40 8.01 7.46 1.73
C VAL A 40 9.14 6.66 2.36
N ALA A 41 9.22 5.35 2.10
CA ALA A 41 10.29 4.51 2.64
C ALA A 41 11.68 4.91 2.08
N LYS A 42 11.76 5.35 0.83
CA LYS A 42 13.00 5.86 0.21
C LYS A 42 13.43 7.21 0.77
N THR A 43 12.50 8.05 1.18
CA THR A 43 12.81 9.33 1.85
C THR A 43 13.35 9.14 3.28
N GLY A 44 13.40 7.89 3.78
CA GLY A 44 13.86 7.57 5.12
C GLY A 44 12.78 7.75 6.20
N GLN A 45 11.53 7.98 5.80
CA GLN A 45 10.40 7.98 6.73
C GLN A 45 10.02 6.53 7.08
N PRO A 46 9.66 6.26 8.35
CA PRO A 46 9.17 4.96 8.75
C PRO A 46 7.85 4.65 8.04
N LEU A 47 7.73 3.43 7.49
CA LEU A 47 6.49 2.95 6.89
C LEU A 47 5.39 2.91 7.96
N PRO A 48 4.18 3.43 7.68
CA PRO A 48 3.06 3.33 8.60
C PRO A 48 2.69 1.85 8.79
N LEU A 49 2.50 1.42 10.05
CA LEU A 49 2.12 0.04 10.39
C LEU A 49 0.71 -0.33 9.92
N THR A 50 -0.14 0.67 9.70
CA THR A 50 -1.52 0.53 9.25
C THR A 50 -1.82 1.61 8.22
N LEU A 51 -2.51 1.25 7.14
CA LEU A 51 -2.95 2.23 6.16
C LEU A 51 -4.04 3.11 6.82
N PRO A 52 -3.83 4.43 6.97
CA PRO A 52 -4.86 5.29 7.52
C PRO A 52 -6.07 5.26 6.60
N THR A 53 -7.26 5.30 7.21
CA THR A 53 -8.54 5.19 6.49
C THR A 53 -8.69 6.29 5.43
N GLU A 54 -7.99 7.41 5.59
CA GLU A 54 -7.93 8.54 4.65
C GLU A 54 -7.18 8.24 3.35
N LEU A 55 -6.22 7.30 3.37
CA LEU A 55 -5.49 6.85 2.18
C LEU A 55 -6.17 5.66 1.50
N ILE A 56 -7.24 5.11 2.09
CA ILE A 56 -8.05 4.08 1.45
C ILE A 56 -8.83 4.75 0.31
N PRO A 57 -8.68 4.26 -0.94
CA PRO A 57 -9.42 4.79 -2.06
C PRO A 57 -10.94 4.78 -1.77
N PRO A 58 -11.69 5.83 -2.16
CA PRO A 58 -13.13 5.85 -1.97
C PRO A 58 -13.82 4.66 -2.63
N SER A 59 -13.29 4.16 -3.75
CA SER A 59 -13.74 2.93 -4.43
C SER A 59 -13.85 1.74 -3.47
N GLU A 60 -12.80 1.53 -2.66
CA GLU A 60 -12.73 0.45 -1.66
C GLU A 60 -13.54 0.76 -0.39
N ARG A 61 -13.75 2.04 -0.07
CA ARG A 61 -14.67 2.45 1.02
C ARG A 61 -16.13 2.11 0.71
N TYR A 62 -16.51 2.08 -0.57
CA TYR A 62 -17.89 1.83 -1.02
C TYR A 62 -18.18 0.39 -1.41
N SER A 63 -17.18 -0.47 -1.63
CA SER A 63 -17.35 -1.91 -1.92
C SER A 63 -18.21 -2.62 -0.87
N HIS A 64 -18.12 -2.19 0.40
CA HIS A 64 -18.90 -2.75 1.50
C HIS A 64 -20.40 -2.37 1.50
N TYR A 65 -20.82 -1.41 0.67
CA TYR A 65 -22.19 -0.88 0.65
C TYR A 65 -23.04 -1.37 -0.55
N GLN A 66 -22.48 -2.12 -1.49
CA GLN A 66 -23.21 -2.60 -2.69
C GLN A 66 -23.79 -4.02 -2.55
N GLN A 67 -23.69 -4.65 -1.38
CA GLN A 67 -24.24 -5.99 -1.15
C GLN A 67 -25.58 -5.93 -0.40
N ASN A 68 -26.55 -5.18 -0.95
CA ASN A 68 -27.94 -5.21 -0.52
C ASN A 68 -28.89 -5.39 -1.71
#